data_AF-A0AAN4R417-F1
#
_entry.id   AF-A0AAN4R417-F1
#
_cell.length_a   1.000
_cell.length_b   1.000
_cell.length_c   1.000
_cell.angle_alpha   90.00
_cell.angle_beta   90.00
_cell.angle_gamma   90.00
#
_symmetry.space_group_name_H-M   'P 1'
#
loop_
_entity.id
_entity.type
_entity.pdbx_description
1 polymer ?
#
loop_
_entity_poly.entity_id
_entity_poly.type
_entity_poly.pdbx_seq_one_letter_code
_entity_poly.pdbx_strand_id
1 'polypeptide(L)'
;MMDAATYADTVSEILRRNYGHLRHAAKQLARSVGTSPRTVENWFAGINAPRGAELIRLMQQCDDLRDEIFRIVEEGQCPKASASTSDGVDLATIPGPQEHSGWVFYR
;
A
#
# COMPACT_ATOMS: atom_id res chain seq x y z
N MET A 1 1.61 16.44 -3.95
CA MET A 1 0.79 15.77 -2.91
C MET A 1 -0.12 14.81 -3.63
N MET A 2 -0.06 13.52 -3.32
CA MET A 2 -0.86 12.50 -4.01
C MET A 2 -2.33 12.65 -3.58
N ASP A 3 -3.20 13.02 -4.52
CA ASP A 3 -4.64 13.06 -4.31
C ASP A 3 -5.34 11.89 -5.02
N ALA A 4 -6.64 11.74 -4.82
CA ALA A 4 -7.40 10.61 -5.36
C ALA A 4 -7.42 10.58 -6.89
N ALA A 5 -7.41 11.75 -7.55
CA ALA A 5 -7.40 11.85 -9.01
C ALA A 5 -6.03 11.44 -9.57
N THR A 6 -4.95 12.00 -9.03
CA THR A 6 -3.58 11.64 -9.40
C THR A 6 -3.33 10.15 -9.17
N TYR A 7 -3.85 9.58 -8.06
CA TYR A 7 -3.77 8.15 -7.79
C TYR A 7 -4.49 7.30 -8.84
N ALA A 8 -5.72 7.66 -9.20
CA ALA A 8 -6.47 6.96 -10.24
C ALA A 8 -5.75 7.01 -11.60
N ASP A 9 -5.20 8.17 -11.96
CA ASP A 9 -4.48 8.37 -13.20
C ASP A 9 -3.20 7.52 -13.27
N THR A 10 -2.35 7.56 -12.24
CA THR A 10 -1.12 6.75 -12.15
C THR A 10 -1.42 5.25 -12.29
N VAL A 11 -2.43 4.76 -11.56
CA VAL A 11 -2.81 3.34 -11.67
C VAL A 11 -3.33 3.04 -13.07
N SER A 12 -4.17 3.90 -13.65
CA SER A 12 -4.74 3.69 -14.99
C SER A 12 -3.66 3.62 -16.07
N GLU A 13 -2.62 4.46 -15.98
CA GLU A 13 -1.51 4.49 -16.92
C GLU A 13 -0.73 3.18 -16.89
N ILE A 14 -0.36 2.72 -15.69
CA ILE A 14 0.39 1.47 -15.52
C ILE A 14 -0.43 0.28 -16.00
N LEU A 15 -1.73 0.25 -15.68
CA LEU A 15 -2.60 -0.82 -16.15
C LEU A 15 -2.71 -0.83 -17.67
N ARG A 16 -2.85 0.32 -18.31
CA ARG A 16 -2.89 0.43 -19.79
C ARG A 16 -1.58 -0.03 -20.40
N ARG A 17 -0.44 0.38 -19.84
CA ARG A 17 0.89 -0.03 -20.32
C ARG A 17 1.09 -1.55 -20.21
N ASN A 18 0.76 -2.13 -19.07
CA ASN A 18 1.02 -3.54 -18.79
C ASN A 18 0.00 -4.50 -19.41
N TYR A 19 -1.27 -4.10 -19.49
CA TYR A 19 -2.37 -5.00 -19.86
C TYR A 19 -3.18 -4.52 -21.07
N GLY A 20 -3.03 -3.26 -21.52
CA GLY A 20 -3.85 -2.68 -22.58
C GLY A 20 -3.74 -3.36 -23.94
N HIS A 21 -2.66 -4.10 -24.18
CA HIS A 21 -2.46 -4.91 -25.39
C HIS A 21 -3.20 -6.26 -25.35
N LEU A 22 -3.67 -6.70 -24.18
CA LEU A 22 -4.32 -7.99 -24.02
C LEU A 22 -5.80 -7.92 -24.43
N ARG A 23 -6.22 -8.87 -25.27
CA ARG A 23 -7.63 -9.08 -25.54
C ARG A 23 -8.35 -9.45 -24.23
N HIS A 24 -9.44 -8.76 -23.92
CA HIS A 24 -10.21 -8.94 -22.69
C HIS A 24 -9.42 -8.68 -21.39
N ALA A 25 -8.44 -7.77 -21.41
CA ALA A 25 -7.62 -7.39 -20.25
C ALA A 25 -8.44 -7.21 -18.97
N ALA A 26 -9.52 -6.41 -19.03
CA ALA A 26 -10.38 -6.14 -17.88
C ALA A 26 -11.01 -7.41 -17.29
N LYS A 27 -11.44 -8.35 -18.13
CA LYS A 27 -12.07 -9.61 -17.67
C LYS A 27 -11.03 -10.55 -17.04
N GLN A 28 -9.84 -10.62 -17.62
CA GLN A 28 -8.75 -11.45 -17.09
C GLN A 28 -8.28 -10.93 -15.74
N LEU A 29 -8.04 -9.63 -15.64
CA LEU A 29 -7.60 -8.98 -14.41
C LEU A 29 -8.69 -8.98 -13.33
N ALA A 30 -9.96 -8.82 -13.70
CA ALA A 30 -11.07 -8.96 -12.76
C ALA A 30 -11.12 -10.35 -12.12
N ARG A 31 -10.86 -11.41 -12.90
CA ARG A 31 -10.81 -12.78 -12.39
C ARG A 31 -9.61 -13.00 -11.45
N SER A 32 -8.46 -12.41 -11.75
CA SER A 32 -7.26 -12.60 -10.93
C SER A 32 -7.28 -11.79 -9.63
N VAL A 33 -7.89 -10.59 -9.64
CA VAL A 33 -8.03 -9.71 -8.47
C VAL A 33 -9.27 -10.05 -7.63
N GLY A 34 -10.24 -10.76 -8.22
CA GLY A 34 -11.49 -11.13 -7.56
C GLY A 34 -12.46 -9.95 -7.45
N THR A 35 -12.64 -9.21 -8.54
CA THR A 35 -13.57 -8.06 -8.64
C THR A 35 -14.43 -8.14 -9.90
N SER A 36 -15.29 -7.14 -10.14
CA SER A 36 -16.13 -7.09 -11.34
C SER A 36 -15.35 -6.54 -12.54
N PRO A 37 -15.60 -7.02 -13.78
CA PRO A 37 -14.99 -6.46 -14.99
C PRO A 37 -15.26 -4.96 -15.15
N ARG A 38 -16.47 -4.50 -14.81
CA ARG A 38 -16.84 -3.08 -14.86
C ARG A 38 -15.98 -2.22 -13.91
N THR A 39 -15.66 -2.74 -12.73
CA THR A 39 -14.77 -2.08 -11.77
C THR A 39 -13.38 -1.92 -12.37
N VAL A 40 -12.85 -2.97 -12.99
CA VAL A 40 -11.55 -2.92 -13.66
C VAL A 40 -11.55 -1.96 -14.85
N GLU A 41 -12.60 -1.95 -15.67
CA GLU A 41 -12.76 -0.98 -16.76
C GLU A 41 -12.74 0.46 -16.24
N ASN A 42 -13.35 0.73 -15.08
CA ASN A 42 -13.27 2.04 -14.44
C ASN A 42 -11.84 2.39 -14.02
N TRP A 43 -11.04 1.42 -13.58
CA TRP A 43 -9.62 1.63 -13.28
C TRP A 43 -8.82 1.93 -14.55
N PHE A 44 -9.04 1.18 -15.64
CA PHE A 44 -8.45 1.49 -16.94
C PHE A 44 -8.86 2.88 -17.44
N ALA A 45 -10.07 3.34 -17.13
CA ALA A 45 -10.58 4.65 -17.52
C ALA A 45 -10.13 5.80 -16.60
N GLY A 46 -9.47 5.52 -15.47
CA GLY A 46 -9.11 6.53 -14.46
C GLY A 46 -10.31 7.09 -13.68
N ILE A 47 -11.50 6.50 -13.82
CA ILE A 47 -12.74 6.98 -13.17
C ILE A 47 -12.69 6.71 -11.67
N ASN A 48 -12.23 5.52 -11.29
CA ASN A 48 -12.05 5.10 -9.91
C ASN A 48 -10.68 4.43 -9.79
N ALA A 49 -10.11 4.41 -8.59
CA ALA A 49 -8.89 3.68 -8.31
C ALA A 49 -9.21 2.38 -7.51
N PRO A 50 -8.32 1.37 -7.55
CA PRO A 50 -8.45 0.21 -6.69
C PRO A 50 -8.35 0.61 -5.22
N ARG A 51 -9.16 -0.01 -4.37
CA ARG A 51 -9.09 0.17 -2.90
C ARG A 51 -7.97 -0.71 -2.34
N GLY A 52 -7.66 -0.55 -1.05
CA GLY A 52 -6.52 -1.23 -0.42
C GLY A 52 -6.39 -2.74 -0.72
N ALA A 53 -7.46 -3.51 -0.55
CA ALA A 53 -7.42 -4.96 -0.84
C ALA A 53 -7.20 -5.29 -2.32
N GLU A 54 -7.80 -4.50 -3.22
CA GLU A 54 -7.66 -4.66 -4.68
C GLU A 54 -6.25 -4.26 -5.13
N LEU A 55 -5.72 -3.17 -4.58
CA LEU A 55 -4.37 -2.69 -4.82
C LEU A 55 -3.33 -3.73 -4.39
N ILE A 56 -3.45 -4.30 -3.19
CA ILE A 56 -2.53 -5.34 -2.71
C ILE A 56 -2.47 -6.53 -3.67
N ARG A 57 -3.62 -6.99 -4.16
CA ARG A 57 -3.68 -8.10 -5.12
C ARG A 57 -3.07 -7.74 -6.47
N LEU A 58 -3.28 -6.50 -6.93
CA LEU A 58 -2.62 -6.02 -8.15
C LEU A 58 -1.10 -5.96 -7.99
N MET A 59 -0.59 -5.46 -6.86
CA MET A 59 0.86 -5.39 -6.59
C MET A 59 1.52 -6.76 -6.41
N GLN A 60 0.76 -7.80 -6.08
CA GLN A 60 1.24 -9.19 -6.06
C GLN A 60 1.39 -9.79 -7.46
N GLN A 61 0.70 -9.24 -8.47
CA GLN A 61 0.65 -9.77 -9.83
C GLN A 61 1.33 -8.87 -10.86
N CYS A 62 1.59 -7.61 -10.52
CA CYS A 62 2.17 -6.58 -11.38
C CYS A 62 3.32 -5.91 -10.65
N ASP A 63 4.55 -6.31 -11.00
CA ASP A 63 5.76 -5.75 -10.40
C ASP A 63 5.91 -4.26 -10.73
N ASP A 64 5.64 -3.85 -11.98
CA ASP A 64 5.61 -2.44 -12.42
C ASP A 64 4.72 -1.55 -11.54
N LEU A 65 3.52 -2.03 -11.19
CA LEU A 65 2.61 -1.27 -10.32
C LEU A 65 3.13 -1.20 -8.90
N ARG A 66 3.70 -2.30 -8.38
CA ARG A 66 4.27 -2.33 -7.03
C ARG A 66 5.43 -1.34 -6.91
N ASP A 67 6.33 -1.35 -7.89
CA ASP A 67 7.53 -0.52 -7.89
C ASP A 67 7.17 0.97 -7.98
N GLU A 68 6.19 1.33 -8.81
CA GLU A 68 5.71 2.71 -8.88
C GLU A 68 5.10 3.18 -7.55
N ILE A 69 4.25 2.36 -6.94
CA ILE A 69 3.63 2.73 -5.67
C ILE A 69 4.69 2.91 -4.57
N PHE A 70 5.72 2.06 -4.55
CA PHE A 70 6.84 2.26 -3.62
C PHE A 70 7.66 3.51 -3.91
N ARG A 71 7.92 3.84 -5.18
CA ARG A 71 8.57 5.10 -5.56
C ARG A 71 7.81 6.31 -5.02
N ILE A 72 6.48 6.34 -5.18
CA ILE A 72 5.63 7.42 -4.67
C ILE A 72 5.68 7.50 -3.15
N VAL A 73 5.68 6.36 -2.47
CA VAL A 73 5.80 6.30 -1.00
C VAL A 73 7.15 6.82 -0.52
N GLU A 74 8.24 6.50 -1.23
CA GLU A 74 9.59 6.99 -0.93
C GLU A 74 9.71 8.51 -1.11
N GLU A 75 9.13 9.06 -2.18
CA GLU A 75 9.07 10.51 -2.43
C GLU A 75 8.25 11.26 -1.38
N GLY A 76 7.24 10.60 -0.81
CA GLY A 76 6.38 11.16 0.25
C GLY A 76 6.95 11.06 1.66
N GLN A 77 8.17 10.54 1.86
CA GLN A 77 8.71 10.37 3.20
C GLN A 77 8.89 11.71 3.91
N CYS A 78 8.33 11.79 5.12
CA CYS A 78 8.76 12.78 6.10
C CYS A 78 10.28 12.61 6.28
N PRO A 79 11.08 13.70 6.20
CA PRO A 79 12.53 13.59 6.29
C PRO A 79 12.88 12.80 7.55
N LYS A 80 13.48 11.62 7.36
CA LYS A 80 14.00 10.87 8.49
C LYS A 80 15.05 11.76 9.13
N ALA A 81 14.85 12.15 10.39
CA ALA A 81 15.92 12.70 11.21
C ALA A 81 16.93 11.58 11.48
N SER A 82 17.68 11.17 10.46
CA SER A 82 18.82 10.27 10.63
C SER A 82 20.05 11.10 10.93
N ALA A 83 20.08 11.64 12.14
CA ALA A 83 21.30 11.78 12.90
C ALA A 83 21.00 11.18 14.28
N SER A 84 21.48 9.96 14.50
CA SER A 84 21.99 9.52 15.78
C SER A 84 22.54 8.10 15.63
N THR A 85 23.85 8.05 15.39
CA THR A 85 24.75 7.12 16.06
C THR A 85 24.21 6.77 17.44
N SER A 86 23.89 5.50 17.68
CA SER A 86 23.81 4.94 19.03
C SER A 86 24.79 3.78 19.09
N ASP A 87 26.03 4.15 19.39
CA ASP A 87 26.96 3.27 20.10
C ASP A 87 26.31 2.85 21.43
N GLY A 88 26.42 1.55 21.74
CA GLY A 88 26.39 1.00 23.10
C GLY A 88 25.11 1.21 23.93
N VAL A 89 24.22 0.21 23.95
CA VAL A 89 23.36 -0.01 25.12
C VAL A 89 24.02 -1.09 25.99
N ASP A 90 24.62 -0.62 27.08
CA ASP A 90 25.14 -1.42 28.19
C ASP A 90 23.97 -2.08 28.92
N LEU A 91 23.99 -3.41 29.01
CA LEU A 91 22.95 -4.21 29.65
C LEU A 91 23.19 -4.24 31.17
N ALA A 92 22.81 -3.17 31.88
CA ALA A 92 22.83 -3.17 33.33
C ALA A 92 21.58 -2.50 33.93
N THR A 93 20.88 -3.27 34.76
CA THR A 93 19.80 -2.88 35.70
C THR A 93 18.37 -3.10 35.18
N ILE A 94 17.89 -4.34 35.35
CA ILE A 94 16.45 -4.62 35.51
C ILE A 94 16.11 -4.37 37.00
N PRO A 95 15.34 -3.35 37.38
CA PRO A 95 14.73 -3.32 38.70
C PRO A 95 13.55 -4.31 38.75
N GLY A 96 13.43 -5.01 39.89
CA GLY A 96 12.58 -6.17 40.13
C GLY A 96 11.06 -5.99 39.94
N PRO A 97 10.26 -7.04 40.20
CA PRO A 97 8.87 -7.12 39.75
C PRO A 97 7.98 -6.11 40.47
N GLN A 98 7.28 -5.26 39.71
CA GLN A 98 6.20 -4.43 40.24
C GLN A 98 4.92 -5.28 40.33
N GLU A 99 4.33 -5.37 41.52
CA GLU A 99 3.08 -6.07 41.78
C GLU A 99 1.93 -5.48 40.96
N HIS A 100 1.24 -6.34 40.22
CA HIS A 100 -0.05 -6.05 39.61
C HIS A 100 -1.12 -5.95 40.70
N SER A 101 -1.58 -4.75 41.03
CA SER A 101 -2.87 -4.56 41.69
C SER A 101 -3.63 -3.40 41.05
N GLY A 102 -4.87 -3.67 40.60
CA GLY A 102 -5.84 -2.62 40.29
C GLY A 102 -6.30 -2.48 38.85
N TRP A 103 -6.76 -3.55 38.19
CA TRP A 103 -7.71 -3.39 37.09
C TRP A 103 -9.13 -3.34 37.66
N VAL A 104 -9.64 -2.13 37.92
CA VAL A 104 -11.06 -1.92 38.20
C VAL A 104 -11.79 -1.73 36.87
N PHE A 105 -12.51 -2.76 36.43
CA PHE A 105 -13.48 -2.66 35.34
C PHE A 105 -14.70 -1.87 35.84
N TYR A 106 -15.03 -0.75 35.19
CA TYR A 106 -16.34 -0.11 35.36
C TYR A 106 -17.34 -0.77 34.40
N ARG A 107 -18.53 -1.06 34.93
CA ARG A 107 -19.72 -1.55 34.23
C ARG A 107 -20.71 -0.41 34.08
#